data_AF-A0A2A6BCW0-F1
#
_entry.id   AF-A0A2A6BCW0-F1
#
_cell.length_a   1.000
_cell.length_b   1.000
_cell.length_c   1.000
_cell.angle_alpha   90.00
_cell.angle_beta   90.00
_cell.angle_gamma   90.00
#
_symmetry.space_group_name_H-M   'P 1'
#
loop_
_entity.id
_entity.type
_entity.pdbx_description
1 polymer ?
#
loop_
_entity_poly.entity_id
_entity_poly.type
_entity_poly.pdbx_seq_one_letter_code
_entity_poly.pdbx_strand_id
1 'polypeptide(L)'
;VGRASAGGGGTGNFAARPLVTVYSDKNEDTQTRIKLPAVFRAPIRSDVVCFMHDQVSKNKRQSYAVSTKAGHQTSAESWGTGRAVARIPRVRGGGTYRSGQGAFGPGVAEIPFVVSDKVESFRKSKEAVSFLHRANLWDDVEKVYNSKKIRARISRNRRFKQKLGPTIVYGKDSGVKQEIFYMYGICI
;
A
#
# COMPACT_ATOMS: atom_id res chain seq x y z
N VAL A 1 40.68 -13.77 7.07
CA VAL A 1 40.30 -14.35 5.75
C VAL A 1 39.11 -15.27 5.99
N GLY A 2 37.89 -14.81 5.73
CA GLY A 2 36.67 -15.59 5.96
C GLY A 2 35.62 -15.15 4.96
N ARG A 3 35.50 -15.90 3.85
CA ARG A 3 34.58 -15.64 2.75
C ARG A 3 33.14 -15.72 3.25
N ALA A 4 32.42 -14.61 3.22
CA ALA A 4 30.96 -14.62 3.22
C ALA A 4 30.51 -15.32 1.93
N SER A 5 29.96 -16.52 2.07
CA SER A 5 29.25 -17.20 0.99
C SER A 5 28.02 -16.37 0.67
N ALA A 6 28.04 -15.71 -0.49
CA ALA A 6 26.87 -15.10 -1.07
C ALA A 6 25.85 -16.22 -1.33
N GLY A 7 24.86 -16.32 -0.45
CA GLY A 7 23.70 -17.17 -0.67
C GLY A 7 23.08 -16.76 -2.00
N GLY A 8 23.28 -17.60 -3.02
CA GLY A 8 22.73 -17.40 -4.35
C GLY A 8 21.23 -17.21 -4.20
N GLY A 9 20.75 -16.05 -4.64
CA GLY A 9 19.32 -15.79 -4.81
C GLY A 9 18.81 -16.80 -5.82
N GLY A 10 18.29 -17.92 -5.32
CA GLY A 10 17.63 -18.92 -6.13
C GLY A 10 16.54 -18.22 -6.91
N THR A 11 16.73 -18.13 -8.22
CA THR A 11 15.65 -17.82 -9.15
C THR A 11 14.65 -18.95 -9.00
N GLY A 12 13.71 -18.79 -8.07
CA GLY A 12 12.58 -19.68 -7.93
C GLY A 12 11.84 -19.65 -9.24
N ASN A 13 12.09 -20.64 -10.09
CA ASN A 13 11.16 -21.00 -11.15
C ASN A 13 9.85 -21.25 -10.41
N PHE A 14 8.91 -20.30 -10.49
CA PHE A 14 7.53 -20.58 -10.14
C PHE A 14 7.17 -21.82 -10.95
N ALA A 15 7.05 -22.96 -10.27
CA ALA A 15 6.62 -24.21 -10.87
C ALA A 15 5.18 -23.96 -11.30
N ALA A 16 5.05 -23.35 -12.46
CA ALA A 16 3.79 -22.82 -12.94
C ALA A 16 2.90 -24.01 -13.19
N ARG A 17 1.80 -24.10 -12.45
CA ARG A 17 0.62 -24.77 -12.97
C ARG A 17 0.36 -24.13 -14.33
N PRO A 18 0.51 -24.84 -15.46
CA PRO A 18 0.33 -24.24 -16.77
C PRO A 18 -1.11 -23.80 -17.00
N LEU A 19 -2.01 -24.30 -16.16
CA LEU A 19 -3.45 -24.13 -16.21
C LEU A 19 -3.92 -23.58 -14.86
N VAL A 20 -4.69 -22.50 -14.91
CA VAL A 20 -5.39 -21.88 -13.78
C VAL A 20 -6.86 -22.30 -13.85
N THR A 21 -7.43 -22.64 -12.69
CA THR A 21 -8.86 -22.97 -12.55
C THR A 21 -9.70 -21.71 -12.52
N VAL A 22 -10.84 -21.74 -13.22
CA VAL A 22 -11.81 -20.64 -13.21
C VAL A 22 -12.96 -20.98 -12.28
N TYR A 23 -13.19 -20.11 -11.31
CA TYR A 23 -14.28 -20.23 -10.34
C TYR A 23 -15.54 -19.52 -10.82
N SER A 24 -16.70 -20.11 -10.51
CA SER A 24 -18.00 -19.48 -10.70
C SER A 24 -18.32 -18.46 -9.59
N ASP A 25 -19.44 -17.74 -9.73
CA ASP A 25 -20.01 -16.84 -8.72
C ASP A 25 -20.41 -17.53 -7.39
N LYS A 26 -20.41 -18.87 -7.37
CA LYS A 26 -20.74 -19.67 -6.19
C LYS A 26 -19.52 -20.34 -5.56
N ASN A 27 -18.32 -20.01 -6.03
CA ASN A 27 -17.08 -20.69 -5.66
C ASN A 27 -17.09 -22.18 -6.03
N GLU A 28 -17.67 -22.49 -7.20
CA GLU A 28 -17.63 -23.83 -7.79
C GLU A 28 -16.62 -23.82 -8.95
N ASP A 29 -15.88 -24.91 -9.10
CA ASP A 29 -14.96 -25.09 -10.23
C ASP A 29 -15.76 -25.18 -11.53
N THR A 30 -15.56 -24.24 -12.44
CA THR A 30 -16.27 -24.23 -13.75
C THR A 30 -15.66 -25.27 -14.70
N GLN A 31 -14.71 -26.10 -14.22
CA GLN A 31 -13.87 -27.08 -14.94
C GLN A 31 -13.04 -26.51 -16.11
N THR A 32 -13.35 -25.28 -16.52
CA THR A 32 -12.66 -24.50 -17.53
C THR A 32 -11.30 -24.09 -16.99
N ARG A 33 -10.25 -24.40 -17.76
CA ARG A 33 -8.86 -24.14 -17.39
C ARG A 33 -8.26 -23.16 -18.37
N ILE A 34 -7.76 -22.03 -17.86
CA ILE A 34 -7.11 -21.00 -18.67
C ILE A 34 -5.60 -21.18 -18.56
N LYS A 35 -4.88 -21.01 -19.69
CA LYS A 35 -3.41 -21.04 -19.68
C LYS A 35 -2.87 -19.86 -18.88
N LEU A 36 -1.94 -20.11 -17.97
CA LEU A 36 -1.28 -19.04 -17.21
C LEU A 36 -0.57 -18.08 -18.20
N PRO A 37 -0.87 -16.76 -18.17
CA PRO A 37 -0.21 -15.80 -19.05
C PRO A 37 1.31 -15.80 -18.89
N ALA A 38 2.05 -15.59 -19.98
CA ALA A 38 3.51 -15.60 -19.98
C ALA A 38 4.13 -14.55 -19.02
N VAL A 39 3.39 -13.48 -18.71
CA VAL A 39 3.81 -12.42 -17.77
C VAL A 39 4.12 -12.97 -16.38
N PHE A 40 3.40 -14.00 -15.90
CA PHE A 40 3.66 -14.62 -14.60
C PHE A 40 4.94 -15.46 -14.55
N ARG A 41 5.54 -15.77 -15.71
CA ARG A 41 6.84 -16.46 -15.81
C ARG A 41 8.02 -15.49 -15.79
N ALA A 42 7.77 -14.18 -15.96
CA ALA A 42 8.82 -13.19 -15.93
C ALA A 42 9.51 -13.18 -14.55
N PRO A 43 10.84 -13.02 -14.47
CA PRO A 43 11.54 -13.01 -13.21
C PRO A 43 11.13 -11.80 -12.37
N ILE A 44 10.77 -12.03 -11.10
CA ILE A 44 10.39 -10.98 -10.16
C ILE A 44 11.66 -10.24 -9.71
N ARG A 45 11.83 -9.01 -10.20
CA ARG A 45 12.95 -8.12 -9.87
C ARG A 45 12.55 -7.08 -8.83
N SER A 46 12.75 -7.40 -7.55
CA SER A 46 12.43 -6.50 -6.43
C SER A 46 13.28 -5.23 -6.44
N ASP A 47 14.52 -5.30 -6.94
CA ASP A 47 15.41 -4.16 -7.14
C ASP A 47 14.80 -3.10 -8.08
N VAL A 48 14.33 -3.53 -9.25
CA VAL A 48 13.73 -2.65 -10.25
C VAL A 48 12.38 -2.14 -9.79
N VAL A 49 11.54 -3.01 -9.21
CA VAL A 49 10.21 -2.63 -8.74
C VAL A 49 10.30 -1.57 -7.63
N CYS A 50 11.17 -1.75 -6.64
CA CYS A 50 11.37 -0.74 -5.59
C CYS A 50 11.88 0.58 -6.16
N PHE A 51 12.89 0.53 -7.06
CA PHE A 51 13.43 1.74 -7.68
C PHE A 51 12.36 2.52 -8.45
N MET A 52 11.59 1.84 -9.30
CA MET A 52 10.56 2.50 -10.10
C MET A 52 9.40 3.00 -9.25
N HIS A 53 8.94 2.22 -8.27
CA HIS A 53 7.88 2.63 -7.36
C HIS A 53 8.24 3.92 -6.61
N ASP A 54 9.48 4.03 -6.12
CA ASP A 54 9.95 5.22 -5.41
C ASP A 54 10.00 6.46 -6.31
N GLN A 55 10.36 6.32 -7.58
CA GLN A 55 10.35 7.44 -8.52
C GLN A 55 8.92 7.85 -8.88
N VAL A 56 8.06 6.91 -9.24
CA VAL A 56 6.66 7.18 -9.61
C VAL A 56 5.88 7.79 -8.44
N SER A 57 6.12 7.32 -7.21
CA SER A 57 5.47 7.84 -6.00
C SER A 57 5.77 9.32 -5.74
N LYS A 58 6.94 9.82 -6.17
CA LYS A 58 7.32 11.24 -6.01
C LYS A 58 6.54 12.17 -6.93
N ASN A 59 5.97 11.67 -8.03
CA ASN A 59 5.28 12.50 -9.03
C ASN A 59 4.00 13.16 -8.48
N LYS A 60 3.38 12.59 -7.43
CA LYS A 60 2.17 13.14 -6.79
C LYS A 60 2.47 14.14 -5.65
N ARG A 61 3.74 14.54 -5.46
CA ARG A 61 4.11 15.48 -4.38
C ARG A 61 3.77 16.91 -4.81
N GLN A 62 2.97 17.60 -4.00
CA GLN A 62 2.72 19.04 -4.16
C GLN A 62 3.93 19.84 -3.68
N SER A 63 4.31 20.88 -4.43
CA SER A 63 5.37 21.81 -4.04
C SER A 63 5.02 22.52 -2.74
N TYR A 64 5.98 22.62 -1.83
CA TYR A 64 5.86 23.40 -0.60
C TYR A 64 7.12 24.24 -0.45
N ALA A 65 6.97 25.46 0.04
CA ALA A 65 8.08 26.36 0.34
C ALA A 65 7.80 27.09 1.65
N VAL A 66 8.87 27.41 2.37
CA VAL A 66 8.79 28.35 3.50
C VAL A 66 8.71 29.76 2.94
N SER A 67 8.02 30.67 3.63
CA SER A 67 8.03 32.08 3.27
C SER A 67 9.46 32.60 3.19
N THR A 68 9.78 33.36 2.14
CA THR A 68 11.11 33.94 1.93
C THR A 68 11.54 34.88 3.06
N LYS A 69 10.58 35.46 3.79
CA LYS A 69 10.82 36.36 4.94
C LYS A 69 10.84 35.62 6.29
N ALA A 70 10.68 34.30 6.33
CA ALA A 70 10.68 33.55 7.58
C ALA A 70 12.04 33.68 8.31
N GLY A 71 12.01 33.87 9.64
CA GLY A 71 13.22 34.06 10.46
C GLY A 71 13.88 35.45 10.38
N HIS A 72 13.49 36.29 9.43
CA HIS A 72 14.04 37.63 9.22
C HIS A 72 13.15 38.75 9.76
N GLN A 73 11.99 38.40 10.34
CA GLN A 73 11.07 39.30 11.04
C GLN A 73 11.41 39.39 12.53
N THR A 74 12.69 39.44 12.88
CA THR A 74 13.14 39.50 14.28
C THR A 74 14.24 40.56 14.42
N SER A 75 14.18 41.35 15.50
CA SER A 75 15.22 42.31 15.88
C SER A 75 16.35 41.64 16.68
N ALA A 76 16.61 40.35 16.42
CA ALA A 76 17.57 39.57 17.20
C ALA A 76 19.00 40.05 16.94
N GLU A 77 19.60 40.67 17.95
CA GLU A 77 20.97 41.19 17.91
C GLU A 77 21.94 40.26 18.65
N SER A 78 23.19 40.24 18.18
CA SER A 78 24.26 39.47 18.83
C SER A 78 24.67 40.15 20.14
N TRP A 79 24.80 39.36 21.21
CA TRP A 79 25.18 39.87 22.54
C TRP A 79 26.69 40.16 22.69
N GLY A 80 27.48 39.98 21.62
CA GLY A 80 28.92 40.24 21.65
C GLY A 80 29.70 39.27 22.56
N THR A 81 30.92 39.64 22.90
CA THR A 81 31.81 38.89 23.81
C THR A 81 31.56 39.24 25.29
N GLY A 82 32.09 38.45 26.22
CA GLY A 82 32.04 38.76 27.66
C GLY A 82 30.88 38.12 28.44
N ARG A 83 30.06 37.28 27.80
CA ARG A 83 28.96 36.54 28.45
C ARG A 83 29.18 35.01 28.51
N ALA A 84 30.41 34.57 28.25
CA ALA A 84 30.83 33.16 28.16
C ALA A 84 29.94 32.28 27.25
N VAL A 85 29.42 32.87 26.16
CA VAL A 85 28.69 32.13 25.14
C VAL A 85 28.99 32.65 23.73
N ALA A 86 28.79 31.80 22.72
CA ALA A 86 29.05 32.11 21.32
C ALA A 86 28.18 33.27 20.77
N ARG A 87 28.72 33.99 19.76
CA ARG A 87 28.20 35.26 19.21
C ARG A 87 26.93 35.15 18.32
N ILE A 88 26.13 34.11 18.47
CA ILE A 88 24.95 33.86 17.63
C ILE A 88 23.72 34.63 18.20
N PRO A 89 22.85 35.25 17.37
CA PRO A 89 21.61 35.89 17.83
C PRO A 89 20.61 34.85 18.39
N ARG A 90 19.99 35.12 19.54
CA ARG A 90 19.20 34.13 20.31
C ARG A 90 17.78 34.60 20.64
N VAL A 91 16.84 33.66 20.60
CA VAL A 91 15.44 33.80 21.04
C VAL A 91 15.19 32.83 22.21
N ARG A 92 14.33 33.18 23.17
CA ARG A 92 14.22 32.53 24.50
C ARG A 92 13.27 31.31 24.55
N GLY A 93 13.68 30.22 25.24
CA GLY A 93 12.81 29.11 25.75
C GLY A 93 13.06 27.70 25.17
N GLY A 94 12.69 26.61 25.89
CA GLY A 94 12.69 25.22 25.38
C GLY A 94 12.16 24.13 26.35
N GLY A 95 11.61 23.02 25.80
CA GLY A 95 11.18 21.81 26.55
C GLY A 95 10.72 20.60 25.70
N THR A 96 11.47 19.48 25.84
CA THR A 96 11.22 18.01 25.74
C THR A 96 10.51 17.28 24.56
N TYR A 97 10.90 16.00 24.34
CA TYR A 97 10.12 15.00 23.58
C TYR A 97 10.39 13.54 24.05
N ARG A 98 9.37 12.66 23.99
CA ARG A 98 9.50 11.18 24.08
C ARG A 98 8.49 10.47 23.16
N SER A 99 8.86 9.31 22.59
CA SER A 99 8.03 8.17 22.08
C SER A 99 8.94 7.21 21.27
N GLY A 100 8.72 5.90 21.03
CA GLY A 100 7.69 4.85 21.28
C GLY A 100 8.12 3.56 20.50
N GLN A 101 7.68 2.34 20.87
CA GLN A 101 8.03 1.03 20.22
C GLN A 101 6.94 0.46 19.24
N GLY A 102 7.26 -0.62 18.49
CA GLY A 102 6.60 -1.11 17.23
C GLY A 102 5.80 -2.46 17.25
N ALA A 103 5.63 -3.16 16.08
CA ALA A 103 5.25 -4.60 15.85
C ALA A 103 4.87 -4.98 14.35
N PHE A 104 4.87 -6.29 13.97
CA PHE A 104 4.69 -6.95 12.62
C PHE A 104 3.36 -7.79 12.41
N GLY A 105 3.09 -8.46 11.25
CA GLY A 105 1.80 -9.18 10.87
C GLY A 105 1.84 -10.42 9.88
N PRO A 106 0.69 -10.99 9.34
CA PRO A 106 0.57 -12.33 8.66
C PRO A 106 -0.17 -12.46 7.25
N GLY A 107 -0.30 -13.70 6.67
CA GLY A 107 -0.59 -14.11 5.23
C GLY A 107 -1.74 -15.11 4.85
N VAL A 108 -1.81 -15.54 3.55
CA VAL A 108 -2.96 -16.17 2.80
C VAL A 108 -2.54 -17.32 1.81
N ALA A 109 -3.49 -18.12 1.28
CA ALA A 109 -3.37 -19.48 0.69
C ALA A 109 -2.99 -19.69 -0.81
N GLU A 110 -3.60 -19.06 -1.84
CA GLU A 110 -3.15 -19.23 -3.25
C GLU A 110 -3.39 -17.97 -4.11
N ILE A 111 -2.48 -17.68 -5.05
CA ILE A 111 -2.43 -16.45 -5.86
C ILE A 111 -2.01 -16.86 -7.29
N PRO A 112 -2.70 -16.47 -8.40
CA PRO A 112 -3.87 -15.58 -8.52
C PRO A 112 -5.24 -16.32 -8.51
N PHE A 113 -6.29 -15.66 -8.03
CA PHE A 113 -7.67 -16.17 -8.03
C PHE A 113 -8.45 -15.66 -9.26
N VAL A 114 -8.96 -16.56 -10.10
CA VAL A 114 -9.61 -16.23 -11.38
C VAL A 114 -11.08 -16.64 -11.38
N VAL A 115 -11.94 -15.73 -11.83
CA VAL A 115 -13.40 -15.85 -11.74
C VAL A 115 -14.04 -15.66 -13.12
N SER A 116 -15.19 -16.29 -13.34
CA SER A 116 -15.97 -16.13 -14.57
C SER A 116 -16.50 -14.71 -14.79
N ASP A 117 -16.61 -14.30 -16.07
CA ASP A 117 -16.99 -12.94 -16.52
C ASP A 117 -18.38 -12.48 -16.03
N LYS A 118 -19.23 -13.39 -15.56
CA LYS A 118 -20.53 -13.07 -14.97
C LYS A 118 -20.41 -12.05 -13.82
N VAL A 119 -19.31 -12.10 -13.08
CA VAL A 119 -19.01 -11.18 -11.96
C VAL A 119 -18.83 -9.73 -12.42
N GLU A 120 -18.50 -9.49 -13.70
CA GLU A 120 -18.39 -8.11 -14.23
C GLU A 120 -19.75 -7.40 -14.34
N SER A 121 -20.84 -8.16 -14.34
CA SER A 121 -22.19 -7.62 -14.55
C SER A 121 -22.97 -7.35 -13.26
N PHE A 122 -22.36 -7.54 -12.08
CA PHE A 122 -23.04 -7.31 -10.81
C PHE A 122 -23.43 -5.84 -10.65
N ARG A 123 -24.74 -5.64 -10.46
CA ARG A 123 -25.35 -4.30 -10.30
C ARG A 123 -25.64 -3.95 -8.85
N LYS A 124 -25.49 -4.90 -7.92
CA LYS A 124 -25.79 -4.68 -6.51
C LYS A 124 -24.61 -5.11 -5.65
N SER A 125 -24.17 -4.21 -4.79
CA SER A 125 -23.11 -4.43 -3.80
C SER A 125 -23.35 -5.67 -2.91
N LYS A 126 -24.62 -6.00 -2.61
CA LYS A 126 -24.99 -7.19 -1.81
C LYS A 126 -24.62 -8.51 -2.49
N GLU A 127 -24.71 -8.57 -3.82
CA GLU A 127 -24.34 -9.75 -4.61
C GLU A 127 -22.82 -9.95 -4.55
N ALA A 128 -22.05 -8.87 -4.69
CA ALA A 128 -20.60 -8.88 -4.58
C ALA A 128 -20.10 -9.24 -3.16
N VAL A 129 -20.74 -8.76 -2.09
CA VAL A 129 -20.42 -9.17 -0.72
C VAL A 129 -20.67 -10.67 -0.53
N SER A 130 -21.83 -11.17 -1.00
CA SER A 130 -22.17 -12.59 -0.91
C SER A 130 -21.17 -13.47 -1.68
N PHE A 131 -20.67 -12.98 -2.80
CA PHE A 131 -19.62 -13.64 -3.57
C PHE A 131 -18.29 -13.72 -2.80
N LEU A 132 -17.82 -12.62 -2.21
CA LEU A 132 -16.55 -12.59 -1.47
C LEU A 132 -16.54 -13.51 -0.23
N HIS A 133 -17.68 -13.63 0.44
CA HIS A 133 -17.86 -14.60 1.52
C HIS A 133 -17.76 -16.04 1.03
N ARG A 134 -18.38 -16.38 -0.11
CA ARG A 134 -18.31 -17.73 -0.69
C ARG A 134 -16.90 -18.07 -1.17
N ALA A 135 -16.17 -17.08 -1.68
CA ALA A 135 -14.81 -17.23 -2.18
C ALA A 135 -13.72 -17.26 -1.09
N ASN A 136 -14.08 -17.19 0.20
CA ASN A 136 -13.14 -17.09 1.33
C ASN A 136 -12.16 -15.90 1.23
N LEU A 137 -12.52 -14.84 0.50
CA LEU A 137 -11.73 -13.60 0.38
C LEU A 137 -12.16 -12.52 1.38
N TRP A 138 -13.16 -12.83 2.20
CA TRP A 138 -13.73 -11.88 3.15
C TRP A 138 -12.74 -11.50 4.27
N ASP A 139 -11.88 -12.41 4.72
CA ASP A 139 -10.92 -12.17 5.79
C ASP A 139 -9.99 -10.99 5.50
N ASP A 140 -9.57 -10.83 4.24
CA ASP A 140 -8.73 -9.71 3.82
C ASP A 140 -9.50 -8.38 3.79
N VAL A 141 -10.78 -8.40 3.43
CA VAL A 141 -11.66 -7.22 3.47
C VAL A 141 -11.97 -6.83 4.92
N GLU A 142 -12.27 -7.81 5.77
CA GLU A 142 -12.51 -7.61 7.19
C GLU A 142 -11.26 -7.08 7.91
N LYS A 143 -10.08 -7.60 7.57
CA LYS A 143 -8.78 -7.07 8.04
C LYS A 143 -8.57 -5.62 7.64
N VAL A 144 -9.04 -5.19 6.46
CA VAL A 144 -8.99 -3.77 6.06
C VAL A 144 -9.96 -2.94 6.88
N TYR A 145 -11.21 -3.40 7.01
CA TYR A 145 -12.24 -2.73 7.80
C TYR A 145 -11.77 -2.49 9.25
N ASN A 146 -11.29 -3.54 9.90
CA ASN A 146 -10.79 -3.50 11.29
C ASN A 146 -9.47 -2.72 11.44
N SER A 147 -8.75 -2.44 10.36
CA SER A 147 -7.46 -1.73 10.42
C SER A 147 -7.57 -0.21 10.45
N LYS A 148 -8.76 0.35 10.20
CA LYS A 148 -8.96 1.80 10.11
C LYS A 148 -8.68 2.45 11.46
N LYS A 149 -7.52 3.10 11.56
CA LYS A 149 -7.08 3.82 12.76
C LYS A 149 -6.76 5.27 12.45
N ILE A 150 -6.96 6.12 13.45
CA ILE A 150 -6.52 7.51 13.36
C ILE A 150 -4.99 7.51 13.19
N ARG A 151 -4.49 8.26 12.21
CA ARG A 151 -3.05 8.42 12.01
C ARG A 151 -2.50 9.20 13.19
N ALA A 152 -1.47 8.65 13.82
CA ALA A 152 -0.67 9.42 14.76
C ALA A 152 -0.16 10.69 14.06
N ARG A 153 -0.40 11.84 14.71
CA ARG A 153 0.20 13.15 14.39
C ARG A 153 0.06 13.56 12.91
N ILE A 154 -1.14 13.96 12.46
CA ILE A 154 -1.36 14.64 11.17
C ILE A 154 -2.72 15.38 11.18
N SER A 155 -2.72 16.66 10.78
CA SER A 155 -3.92 17.51 10.58
C SER A 155 -3.98 18.07 9.14
N ARG A 156 -3.72 17.21 8.14
CA ARG A 156 -3.59 17.62 6.72
C ARG A 156 -4.42 16.72 5.79
N ASN A 157 -5.73 16.67 6.04
CA ASN A 157 -6.71 15.84 5.32
C ASN A 157 -6.27 14.38 5.10
N ARG A 158 -5.58 13.79 6.09
CA ARG A 158 -5.02 12.43 6.08
C ARG A 158 -5.24 11.79 7.45
N ARG A 159 -6.48 11.88 7.95
CA ARG A 159 -6.80 11.53 9.34
C ARG A 159 -6.78 10.03 9.62
N PHE A 160 -7.11 9.19 8.64
CA PHE A 160 -7.22 7.74 8.83
C PHE A 160 -6.16 6.97 8.03
N LYS A 161 -5.53 5.97 8.65
CA LYS A 161 -4.70 4.94 8.02
C LYS A 161 -5.51 3.65 7.98
N GLN A 162 -5.52 2.98 6.84
CA GLN A 162 -6.15 1.67 6.64
C GLN A 162 -5.21 0.82 5.78
N LYS A 163 -5.34 -0.50 5.87
CA LYS A 163 -4.65 -1.45 4.97
C LYS A 163 -5.29 -1.37 3.58
N LEU A 164 -4.55 -1.82 2.56
CA LEU A 164 -5.09 -2.04 1.23
C LEU A 164 -5.61 -3.47 1.18
N GLY A 165 -6.75 -3.67 0.53
CA GLY A 165 -7.41 -4.96 0.37
C GLY A 165 -7.07 -5.63 -0.96
N PRO A 166 -7.87 -6.63 -1.34
CA PRO A 166 -7.75 -7.29 -2.63
C PRO A 166 -7.85 -6.30 -3.79
N THR A 167 -7.09 -6.54 -4.85
CA THR A 167 -7.17 -5.80 -6.11
C THR A 167 -7.91 -6.64 -7.13
N ILE A 168 -8.98 -6.09 -7.71
CA ILE A 168 -9.81 -6.74 -8.73
C ILE A 168 -9.40 -6.18 -10.09
N VAL A 169 -9.18 -7.06 -11.07
CA VAL A 169 -8.87 -6.71 -12.45
C VAL A 169 -9.98 -7.26 -13.34
N TYR A 170 -10.56 -6.41 -14.19
CA TYR A 170 -11.68 -6.74 -15.10
C TYR A 170 -11.35 -6.25 -16.51
N GLY A 171 -11.93 -6.89 -17.52
CA GLY A 171 -11.70 -6.57 -18.93
C GLY A 171 -12.56 -5.40 -19.42
N LYS A 172 -13.82 -5.33 -18.97
CA LYS A 172 -14.78 -4.28 -19.36
C LYS A 172 -15.55 -3.75 -18.15
N ASP A 173 -15.69 -2.43 -18.07
CA ASP A 173 -16.47 -1.79 -17.01
C ASP A 173 -17.96 -1.81 -17.37
N SER A 174 -18.72 -2.74 -16.79
CA SER A 174 -20.18 -2.84 -16.91
C SER A 174 -20.95 -2.49 -15.64
N GLY A 175 -20.30 -1.80 -14.68
CA GLY A 175 -20.92 -1.40 -13.40
C GLY A 175 -20.13 -1.82 -12.16
N VAL A 176 -19.12 -2.68 -12.32
CA VAL A 176 -18.25 -3.19 -11.25
C VAL A 176 -17.62 -2.07 -10.44
N LYS A 177 -17.14 -1.01 -11.11
CA LYS A 177 -16.48 0.11 -10.42
C LYS A 177 -17.40 0.78 -9.42
N GLN A 178 -18.63 1.10 -9.83
CA GLN A 178 -19.56 1.85 -8.99
C GLN A 178 -19.96 1.02 -7.77
N GLU A 179 -20.22 -0.28 -7.95
CA GLU A 179 -20.69 -1.16 -6.89
C GLU A 179 -19.58 -1.56 -5.89
N ILE A 180 -18.37 -1.84 -6.38
CA ILE A 180 -17.27 -2.29 -5.52
C ILE A 180 -16.53 -1.11 -4.86
N PHE A 181 -16.55 0.09 -5.46
CA PHE A 181 -15.91 1.28 -4.88
C PHE A 181 -16.47 1.66 -3.50
N TYR A 182 -17.72 1.31 -3.20
CA TYR A 182 -18.30 1.52 -1.86
C TYR A 182 -17.76 0.55 -0.81
N MET A 183 -17.08 -0.54 -1.21
CA MET A 183 -16.49 -1.49 -0.28
C MET A 183 -15.12 -1.01 0.22
N TYR A 184 -14.88 -1.20 1.52
CA TYR A 184 -13.73 -0.63 2.20
C TYR A 184 -12.40 -1.23 1.69
N GLY A 185 -11.64 -0.39 0.98
CA GLY A 185 -10.23 -0.61 0.64
C GLY A 185 -9.96 -1.69 -0.40
N ILE A 186 -10.99 -2.14 -1.12
CA ILE A 186 -10.82 -2.88 -2.38
C ILE A 186 -10.30 -1.90 -3.44
N CYS A 187 -9.30 -2.33 -4.20
CA CYS A 187 -8.80 -1.58 -5.36
C CYS A 187 -9.31 -2.23 -6.65
N ILE A 188 -9.62 -1.39 -7.64
CA ILE A 188 -10.20 -1.76 -8.94
C ILE A 188 -9.34 -1.10 -10.02
#